data_AF-A0A524LYL1-F1
#
_entry.id   AF-A0A524LYL1-F1
#
_cell.length_a   1.000
_cell.length_b   1.000
_cell.length_c   1.000
_cell.angle_alpha   90.00
_cell.angle_beta   90.00
_cell.angle_gamma   90.00
#
_symmetry.space_group_name_H-M   'P 1'
#
loop_
_entity.id
_entity.type
_entity.pdbx_description
1 polymer ?
#
loop_
_entity_poly.entity_id
_entity_poly.type
_entity_poly.pdbx_seq_one_letter_code
_entity_poly.pdbx_strand_id
1 'polypeptide(L)'
;MITTLEPCTTRSHDKHPCVSWIKSRRIRKVWIGTLDYNPSISGKGELSLLKEGILIGRFPDDLTRDILMMNREFFTSIELKQPTITSSDLKEERLFFIDLVRDIIGKQAETTLSEELREILNRTIALETDSPNQWCIIGSLLHDVSEPGLSWLAYSIASRIDASFQDAWLERARLECEMNVDQIGWPIYEPIMDDDPTPQKVRSESWFQLAEVESENPIHQLKYATRAMQLGKRDNEIWQLIMNSIQQIENGAGKITSNEKFYLTRLLKTISGMWLFNVEDREKWDRIVETLTKIDG
;
A
#
# COMPACT_ATOMS: atom_id res chain seq x y z
N MET A 1 -12.88 -14.84 34.87
CA MET A 1 -11.68 -14.64 34.01
C MET A 1 -11.72 -13.24 33.46
N ILE A 2 -10.56 -12.61 33.26
CA ILE A 2 -10.43 -11.28 32.67
C ILE A 2 -9.58 -11.43 31.41
N THR A 3 -10.00 -10.80 30.32
CA THR A 3 -9.22 -10.70 29.08
C THR A 3 -9.21 -9.26 28.60
N THR A 4 -8.06 -8.77 28.15
CA THR A 4 -7.94 -7.43 27.56
C THR A 4 -8.59 -7.37 26.18
N LEU A 5 -8.46 -8.45 25.39
CA LEU A 5 -9.10 -8.63 24.07
C LEU A 5 -10.18 -9.73 24.12
N GLU A 6 -11.03 -9.76 23.10
CA GLU A 6 -12.04 -10.80 22.93
C GLU A 6 -11.40 -12.20 22.85
N PRO A 7 -11.97 -13.22 23.54
CA PRO A 7 -11.54 -14.59 23.37
C PRO A 7 -11.75 -15.09 21.93
N CYS A 8 -10.67 -15.42 21.23
CA CYS A 8 -10.74 -15.95 19.87
C CYS A 8 -11.50 -17.29 19.76
N THR A 9 -12.22 -17.45 18.65
CA THR A 9 -12.94 -18.67 18.25
C THR A 9 -12.12 -19.58 17.34
N THR A 10 -11.09 -19.03 16.69
CA THR A 10 -10.15 -19.73 15.81
C THR A 10 -8.72 -19.33 16.16
N ARG A 11 -7.75 -20.22 15.91
CA ARG A 11 -6.31 -19.97 16.02
C ARG A 11 -5.55 -20.83 15.02
N SER A 12 -4.28 -20.51 14.79
CA SER A 12 -3.34 -21.34 14.03
C SER A 12 -3.39 -22.81 14.48
N HIS A 13 -3.12 -23.74 13.56
CA HIS A 13 -3.33 -25.19 13.71
C HIS A 13 -2.84 -25.78 15.06
N ASP A 14 -1.73 -25.27 15.60
CA ASP A 14 -1.12 -25.83 16.82
C ASP A 14 -1.64 -25.22 18.14
N LYS A 15 -2.56 -24.24 18.08
CA LYS A 15 -3.06 -23.53 19.26
C LYS A 15 -4.57 -23.68 19.40
N HIS A 16 -5.01 -24.17 20.55
CA HIS A 16 -6.43 -24.23 20.87
C HIS A 16 -7.06 -22.82 21.05
N PRO A 17 -8.28 -22.58 20.53
CA PRO A 17 -8.98 -21.31 20.70
C PRO A 17 -9.27 -20.97 22.17
N CYS A 18 -9.25 -19.68 22.49
CA CYS A 18 -9.51 -19.18 23.85
C CYS A 18 -10.92 -19.57 24.33
N VAL A 19 -11.92 -19.47 23.46
CA VAL A 19 -13.30 -19.87 23.77
C VAL A 19 -13.38 -21.34 24.18
N SER A 20 -12.66 -22.23 23.49
CA SER A 20 -12.64 -23.66 23.80
C SER A 20 -12.08 -23.93 25.20
N TRP A 21 -11.02 -23.21 25.59
CA TRP A 21 -10.47 -23.30 26.95
C TRP A 21 -11.42 -22.80 28.03
N ILE A 22 -12.13 -21.71 27.76
CA ILE A 22 -13.09 -21.12 28.69
C ILE A 22 -14.24 -22.12 28.94
N LYS A 23 -14.76 -22.74 27.87
CA LYS A 23 -15.79 -23.78 27.94
C LYS A 23 -15.30 -25.02 28.67
N SER A 24 -14.15 -25.57 28.28
CA SER A 24 -13.62 -26.82 28.87
C SER A 24 -13.31 -26.70 30.36
N ARG A 25 -12.86 -25.52 30.81
CA ARG A 25 -12.61 -25.21 32.22
C ARG A 25 -13.84 -24.74 33.00
N ARG A 26 -15.03 -24.71 32.38
CA ARG A 26 -16.31 -24.33 33.01
C ARG A 26 -16.26 -22.96 33.68
N ILE A 27 -15.59 -22.00 33.06
CA ILE A 27 -15.52 -20.63 33.55
C ILE A 27 -16.91 -19.99 33.40
N ARG A 28 -17.49 -19.53 34.52
CA ARG A 28 -18.88 -19.04 34.54
C ARG A 28 -19.04 -17.57 34.17
N LYS A 29 -17.97 -16.77 34.29
CA LYS A 29 -17.98 -15.34 33.97
C LYS A 29 -16.65 -14.89 33.35
N VAL A 30 -16.76 -14.15 32.26
CA VAL A 30 -15.63 -13.56 31.53
C VAL A 30 -15.85 -12.05 31.43
N TRP A 31 -14.86 -11.27 31.83
CA TRP A 31 -14.82 -9.84 31.58
C TRP A 31 -13.90 -9.57 30.38
N ILE A 32 -14.41 -8.86 29.39
CA ILE A 32 -13.71 -8.58 28.13
C ILE A 32 -13.47 -7.07 28.04
N GLY A 33 -12.21 -6.68 27.89
CA GLY A 33 -11.76 -5.29 27.77
C GLY A 33 -12.31 -4.62 26.51
N THR A 34 -11.97 -5.13 25.33
CA THR A 34 -12.52 -4.69 24.05
C THR A 34 -12.87 -5.87 23.15
N LEU A 35 -13.80 -5.66 22.21
CA LEU A 35 -14.00 -6.58 21.10
C LEU A 35 -12.76 -6.64 20.21
N ASP A 36 -12.57 -7.77 19.53
CA ASP A 36 -11.57 -7.85 18.47
C ASP A 36 -12.03 -7.00 17.28
N TYR A 37 -11.13 -6.19 16.71
CA TYR A 37 -11.42 -5.35 15.54
C TYR A 37 -11.32 -6.12 14.23
N ASN A 38 -10.82 -7.37 14.26
CA ASN A 38 -10.86 -8.27 13.11
C ASN A 38 -12.32 -8.73 12.87
N PRO A 39 -12.98 -8.38 11.75
CA PRO A 39 -14.38 -8.72 11.48
C PRO A 39 -14.62 -10.23 11.39
N SER A 40 -13.59 -11.01 11.06
CA SER A 40 -13.66 -12.46 11.04
C SER A 40 -13.76 -13.06 12.46
N ILE A 41 -13.46 -12.31 13.51
CA ILE A 41 -13.46 -12.73 14.92
C ILE A 41 -14.46 -11.92 15.75
N SER A 42 -14.62 -10.63 15.44
CA SER A 42 -15.36 -9.63 16.21
C SER A 42 -16.75 -10.12 16.62
N GLY A 43 -16.99 -10.17 17.92
CA GLY A 43 -18.25 -10.57 18.54
C GLY A 43 -18.53 -12.07 18.50
N LYS A 44 -17.81 -12.87 17.71
CA LYS A 44 -18.05 -14.32 17.59
C LYS A 44 -17.69 -15.06 18.87
N GLY A 45 -16.64 -14.62 19.56
CA GLY A 45 -16.20 -15.17 20.83
C GLY A 45 -17.20 -14.90 21.94
N GLU A 46 -17.62 -13.64 22.07
CA GLU A 46 -18.66 -13.24 23.01
C GLU A 46 -19.96 -14.01 22.77
N LEU A 47 -20.46 -14.03 21.53
CA LEU A 47 -21.69 -14.75 21.17
C LEU A 47 -21.58 -16.25 21.48
N SER A 48 -20.43 -16.87 21.21
CA SER A 48 -20.20 -18.29 21.49
C SER A 48 -20.21 -18.60 22.99
N LEU A 49 -19.73 -17.68 23.84
CA LEU A 49 -19.76 -17.83 25.29
C LEU A 49 -21.16 -17.57 25.87
N LEU A 50 -21.86 -16.55 25.37
CA LEU A 50 -23.25 -16.27 25.75
C LEU A 50 -24.18 -17.44 25.46
N LYS A 51 -24.03 -18.09 24.30
CA LYS A 51 -24.81 -19.28 23.92
C LYS A 51 -24.63 -20.48 24.87
N GLU A 52 -23.49 -20.56 25.56
CA GLU A 52 -23.23 -21.59 26.60
C GLU A 52 -23.69 -21.17 28.00
N GLY A 53 -24.36 -20.01 28.13
CA GLY A 53 -24.78 -19.47 29.43
C GLY A 53 -23.65 -18.89 30.27
N ILE A 54 -22.51 -18.56 29.66
CA ILE A 54 -21.39 -17.90 30.36
C ILE A 54 -21.69 -16.40 30.44
N LEU A 55 -21.59 -15.84 31.64
CA LEU A 55 -21.85 -14.42 31.88
C LEU A 55 -20.71 -13.55 31.31
N ILE A 56 -21.07 -12.48 30.59
CA ILE A 56 -20.10 -11.54 30.03
C ILE A 56 -20.20 -10.20 30.76
N GLY A 57 -19.04 -9.66 31.13
CA GLY A 57 -18.88 -8.28 31.60
C GLY A 57 -18.00 -7.49 30.63
N ARG A 58 -18.22 -6.18 30.53
CA ARG A 58 -17.41 -5.26 29.74
C ARG A 58 -16.67 -4.30 30.65
N PHE A 59 -15.49 -3.89 30.23
CA PHE A 59 -14.74 -2.86 30.95
C PHE A 59 -15.42 -1.50 30.78
N PRO A 60 -15.26 -0.57 31.74
CA PRO A 60 -15.68 0.81 31.56
C PRO A 60 -14.88 1.48 30.43
N ASP A 61 -15.43 2.57 29.90
CA ASP A 61 -14.93 3.22 28.68
C ASP A 61 -13.50 3.76 28.83
N ASP A 62 -13.12 4.24 30.02
CA ASP A 62 -11.78 4.73 30.33
C ASP A 62 -10.73 3.61 30.19
N LEU A 63 -10.95 2.47 30.84
CA LEU A 63 -10.06 1.31 30.72
C LEU A 63 -10.08 0.72 29.31
N THR A 64 -11.21 0.81 28.60
CA THR A 64 -11.30 0.37 27.20
C THR A 64 -10.41 1.24 26.31
N ARG A 65 -10.42 2.57 26.49
CA ARG A 65 -9.53 3.49 25.75
C ARG A 65 -8.06 3.21 26.02
N ASP A 66 -7.69 2.95 27.28
CA ASP A 66 -6.31 2.60 27.62
C ASP A 66 -5.87 1.30 26.95
N ILE A 67 -6.74 0.28 26.92
CA ILE A 67 -6.49 -0.98 26.21
C ILE A 67 -6.32 -0.74 24.71
N LEU A 68 -7.16 0.09 24.09
CA LEU A 68 -7.02 0.44 22.66
C LEU A 68 -5.70 1.15 22.39
N MET A 69 -5.30 2.08 23.25
CA MET A 69 -4.04 2.82 23.11
C MET A 69 -2.82 1.90 23.26
N MET A 70 -2.81 1.02 24.26
CA MET A 70 -1.72 0.05 24.46
C MET A 70 -1.61 -0.97 23.33
N ASN A 71 -2.72 -1.30 22.66
CA ASN A 71 -2.76 -2.26 21.55
C ASN A 71 -2.88 -1.57 20.19
N ARG A 72 -2.57 -0.27 20.10
CA ARG A 72 -2.74 0.52 18.87
C ARG A 72 -2.02 -0.11 17.69
N GLU A 73 -0.76 -0.50 17.87
CA GLU A 73 0.03 -1.13 16.79
C GLU A 73 -0.59 -2.46 16.34
N PHE A 74 -1.12 -3.25 17.27
CA PHE A 74 -1.81 -4.50 16.96
C PHE A 74 -3.09 -4.24 16.14
N PHE A 75 -3.93 -3.30 16.55
CA PHE A 75 -5.14 -2.95 15.83
C PHE A 75 -4.86 -2.30 14.48
N THR A 76 -3.87 -1.41 14.41
CA THR A 76 -3.37 -0.87 13.15
C THR A 76 -2.86 -2.00 12.26
N SER A 77 -2.13 -2.99 12.79
CA SER A 77 -1.71 -4.17 12.01
C SER A 77 -2.90 -5.02 11.55
N ILE A 78 -3.99 -5.09 12.30
CA ILE A 78 -5.22 -5.77 11.88
C ILE A 78 -5.92 -4.98 10.78
N GLU A 79 -6.06 -3.66 10.92
CA GLU A 79 -6.58 -2.76 9.88
C GLU A 79 -5.77 -2.84 8.60
N LEU A 80 -4.44 -2.89 8.72
CA LEU A 80 -3.50 -3.03 7.61
C LEU A 80 -3.58 -4.44 6.99
N LYS A 81 -3.65 -5.50 7.80
CA LYS A 81 -3.70 -6.89 7.32
C LYS A 81 -5.09 -7.38 6.98
N GLN A 82 -6.12 -6.52 6.94
CA GLN A 82 -7.42 -6.99 6.50
C GLN A 82 -7.32 -7.37 5.03
N PRO A 83 -7.69 -8.60 4.65
CA PRO A 83 -7.95 -8.92 3.27
C PRO A 83 -9.21 -8.15 2.92
N THR A 84 -9.02 -6.96 2.39
CA THR A 84 -10.06 -6.20 1.74
C THR A 84 -10.59 -6.89 0.49
N ILE A 85 -9.88 -7.92 0.07
CA ILE A 85 -10.17 -8.79 -1.04
C ILE A 85 -10.46 -10.21 -0.51
N THR A 86 -11.61 -10.76 -0.85
CA THR A 86 -11.97 -12.12 -0.42
C THR A 86 -11.19 -13.17 -1.20
N SER A 87 -11.17 -14.43 -0.72
CA SER A 87 -10.60 -15.54 -1.51
C SER A 87 -11.33 -15.77 -2.83
N SER A 88 -12.57 -15.28 -2.98
CA SER A 88 -13.28 -15.31 -4.27
C SER A 88 -12.70 -14.26 -5.21
N ASP A 89 -12.56 -13.03 -4.72
CA ASP A 89 -12.01 -11.91 -5.47
C ASP A 89 -10.58 -12.18 -5.92
N LEU A 90 -9.73 -12.77 -5.06
CA LEU A 90 -8.37 -13.16 -5.42
C LEU A 90 -8.32 -14.24 -6.52
N LYS A 91 -9.32 -15.14 -6.57
CA LYS A 91 -9.42 -16.12 -7.64
C LYS A 91 -9.83 -15.47 -8.95
N GLU A 92 -10.77 -14.52 -8.90
CA GLU A 92 -11.20 -13.75 -10.06
C GLU A 92 -10.06 -12.90 -10.61
N GLU A 93 -9.32 -12.19 -9.74
CA GLU A 93 -8.13 -11.43 -10.13
C GLU A 93 -7.05 -12.33 -10.76
N ARG A 94 -6.79 -13.50 -10.18
CA ARG A 94 -5.84 -14.45 -10.76
C ARG A 94 -6.29 -14.94 -12.13
N LEU A 95 -7.59 -15.24 -12.31
CA LEU A 95 -8.12 -15.68 -13.60
C LEU A 95 -8.01 -14.58 -14.66
N PHE A 96 -8.37 -13.35 -14.29
CA PHE A 96 -8.19 -12.18 -15.15
C PHE A 96 -6.72 -11.99 -15.56
N PHE A 97 -5.81 -12.10 -14.59
CA PHE A 97 -4.38 -12.00 -14.84
C PHE A 97 -3.88 -13.08 -15.81
N ILE A 98 -4.29 -14.34 -15.61
CA ILE A 98 -3.97 -15.47 -16.49
C ILE A 98 -4.44 -15.20 -17.92
N ASP A 99 -5.65 -14.66 -18.09
CA ASP A 99 -6.21 -14.37 -19.40
C ASP A 99 -5.47 -13.22 -20.11
N LEU A 100 -5.01 -12.22 -19.35
CA LEU A 100 -4.19 -11.12 -19.88
C LEU A 100 -2.83 -11.63 -20.37
N VAL A 101 -2.15 -12.48 -19.59
CA VAL A 101 -0.88 -13.09 -19.99
C VAL A 101 -1.05 -13.96 -21.24
N ARG A 102 -2.15 -14.72 -21.35
CA ARG A 102 -2.47 -15.53 -22.54
C ARG A 102 -2.65 -14.67 -23.78
N ASP A 103 -3.34 -13.55 -23.67
CA ASP A 103 -3.56 -12.62 -24.80
C ASP A 103 -2.22 -12.05 -25.31
N ILE A 104 -1.31 -11.68 -24.40
CA ILE A 104 0.04 -11.20 -24.76
C ILE A 104 0.86 -12.29 -25.45
N ILE A 105 0.85 -13.52 -24.92
CA ILE A 105 1.51 -14.67 -25.56
C ILE A 105 0.94 -14.91 -26.96
N GLY A 106 -0.38 -14.82 -27.13
CA GLY A 106 -1.06 -14.99 -28.42
C GLY A 106 -0.59 -13.96 -29.46
N LYS A 107 -0.28 -12.74 -29.03
CA LYS A 107 0.27 -11.67 -29.88
C LYS A 107 1.75 -11.85 -30.21
N GLN A 108 2.51 -12.57 -29.37
CA GLN A 108 3.97 -12.70 -29.45
C GLN A 108 4.47 -14.10 -29.88
N ALA A 109 3.57 -14.96 -30.40
CA ALA A 109 3.69 -16.42 -30.46
C ALA A 109 4.96 -17.03 -31.10
N GLU A 110 5.77 -16.27 -31.83
CA GLU A 110 6.98 -16.73 -32.54
C GLU A 110 8.31 -16.26 -31.91
N THR A 111 8.28 -15.65 -30.72
CA THR A 111 9.47 -15.06 -30.07
C THR A 111 9.93 -15.85 -28.83
N THR A 112 11.22 -15.75 -28.48
CA THR A 112 11.79 -16.29 -27.22
C THR A 112 11.07 -15.74 -25.99
N LEU A 113 10.65 -14.49 -26.05
CA LEU A 113 9.81 -13.84 -25.04
C LEU A 113 8.51 -14.63 -24.76
N SER A 114 7.92 -15.26 -25.78
CA SER A 114 6.71 -16.08 -25.58
C SER A 114 6.96 -17.37 -24.79
N GLU A 115 8.18 -17.92 -24.80
CA GLU A 115 8.51 -19.10 -23.99
C GLU A 115 8.66 -18.72 -22.51
N GLU A 116 9.31 -17.60 -22.22
CA GLU A 116 9.45 -17.08 -20.85
C GLU A 116 8.08 -16.71 -20.26
N LEU A 117 7.22 -16.06 -21.05
CA LEU A 117 5.85 -15.75 -20.62
C LEU A 117 4.99 -17.01 -20.40
N ARG A 118 5.20 -18.09 -21.17
CA ARG A 118 4.52 -19.37 -20.94
C ARG A 118 4.95 -20.01 -19.61
N GLU A 119 6.22 -19.90 -19.24
CA GLU A 119 6.70 -20.36 -17.93
C GLU A 119 6.08 -19.55 -16.78
N ILE A 120 6.03 -18.22 -16.91
CA ILE A 120 5.37 -17.33 -15.94
C ILE A 120 3.88 -17.66 -15.83
N LEU A 121 3.21 -17.91 -16.95
CA LEU A 121 1.80 -18.34 -16.98
C LEU A 121 1.59 -19.64 -16.21
N ASN A 122 2.43 -20.65 -16.43
CA ASN A 122 2.34 -21.94 -15.73
C ASN A 122 2.51 -21.76 -14.21
N ARG A 123 3.46 -20.92 -13.79
CA ARG A 123 3.65 -20.59 -12.37
C ARG A 123 2.43 -19.88 -11.79
N THR A 124 1.85 -18.94 -12.52
CA THR A 124 0.65 -18.21 -12.09
C THR A 124 -0.57 -19.13 -11.95
N ILE A 125 -0.73 -20.13 -12.84
CA ILE A 125 -1.79 -21.13 -12.75
C ILE A 125 -1.64 -21.99 -11.48
N ALA A 126 -0.40 -22.34 -11.12
CA ALA A 126 -0.09 -23.15 -9.94
C ALA A 126 -0.05 -22.36 -8.62
N LEU A 127 -0.18 -21.02 -8.68
CA LEU A 127 0.02 -20.11 -7.55
C LEU A 127 -1.09 -20.19 -6.50
N GLU A 128 -0.69 -20.17 -5.23
CA GLU A 128 -1.59 -19.99 -4.08
C GLU A 128 -2.02 -18.52 -4.02
N THR A 129 -3.32 -18.26 -4.27
CA THR A 129 -3.85 -16.91 -4.51
C THR A 129 -3.62 -15.91 -3.38
N ASP A 130 -3.42 -16.39 -2.16
CA ASP A 130 -3.25 -15.65 -0.92
C ASP A 130 -1.77 -15.47 -0.52
N SER A 131 -0.81 -15.77 -1.42
CA SER A 131 0.62 -15.64 -1.14
C SER A 131 1.21 -14.36 -1.78
N PRO A 132 1.43 -13.28 -1.02
CA PRO A 132 1.99 -12.03 -1.56
C PRO A 132 3.40 -12.24 -2.11
N ASN A 133 4.21 -13.10 -1.47
CA ASN A 133 5.55 -13.47 -1.94
C ASN A 133 5.53 -14.10 -3.34
N GLN A 134 4.59 -15.02 -3.60
CA GLN A 134 4.51 -15.67 -4.91
C GLN A 134 4.11 -14.66 -5.99
N TRP A 135 3.20 -13.73 -5.68
CA TRP A 135 2.86 -12.64 -6.58
C TRP A 135 4.02 -11.69 -6.85
N CYS A 136 4.85 -11.35 -5.85
CA CYS A 136 6.07 -10.57 -6.07
C CYS A 136 7.09 -11.29 -6.95
N ILE A 137 7.24 -12.61 -6.81
CA ILE A 137 8.09 -13.40 -7.72
C ILE A 137 7.57 -13.31 -9.15
N ILE A 138 6.25 -13.45 -9.36
CA ILE A 138 5.64 -13.27 -10.68
C ILE A 138 5.89 -11.85 -11.21
N GLY A 139 5.72 -10.83 -10.37
CA GLY A 139 5.99 -9.44 -10.71
C GLY A 139 7.43 -9.20 -11.17
N SER A 140 8.42 -9.73 -10.43
CA SER A 140 9.84 -9.63 -10.79
C SER A 140 10.12 -10.30 -12.13
N LEU A 141 9.62 -11.53 -12.35
CA LEU A 141 9.82 -12.24 -13.62
C LEU A 141 9.21 -11.49 -14.79
N LEU A 142 8.06 -10.84 -14.59
CA LEU A 142 7.41 -10.03 -15.62
C LEU A 142 8.16 -8.74 -15.93
N HIS A 143 8.82 -8.17 -14.92
CA HIS A 143 9.71 -7.03 -15.12
C HIS A 143 10.93 -7.43 -15.96
N ASP A 144 11.55 -8.57 -15.64
CA ASP A 144 12.73 -9.09 -16.35
C ASP A 144 12.45 -9.32 -17.84
N VAL A 145 11.22 -9.74 -18.19
CA VAL A 145 10.78 -9.95 -19.59
C VAL A 145 10.20 -8.69 -20.23
N SER A 146 10.43 -7.51 -19.65
CA SER A 146 9.98 -6.22 -20.18
C SER A 146 8.46 -6.07 -20.33
N GLU A 147 7.69 -6.67 -19.42
CA GLU A 147 6.24 -6.51 -19.32
C GLU A 147 5.86 -5.71 -18.04
N PRO A 148 6.24 -4.42 -17.94
CA PRO A 148 6.10 -3.64 -16.71
C PRO A 148 4.64 -3.43 -16.27
N GLY A 149 3.69 -3.44 -17.21
CA GLY A 149 2.26 -3.35 -16.89
C GLY A 149 1.74 -4.59 -16.16
N LEU A 150 2.15 -5.78 -16.61
CA LEU A 150 1.82 -7.04 -15.93
C LEU A 150 2.57 -7.16 -14.60
N SER A 151 3.82 -6.72 -14.57
CA SER A 151 4.62 -6.64 -13.34
C SER A 151 3.92 -5.78 -12.28
N TRP A 152 3.48 -4.58 -12.66
CA TRP A 152 2.76 -3.67 -11.78
C TRP A 152 1.47 -4.30 -11.25
N LEU A 153 0.72 -4.99 -12.11
CA LEU A 153 -0.50 -5.67 -11.71
C LEU A 153 -0.22 -6.78 -10.69
N ALA A 154 0.85 -7.56 -10.87
CA ALA A 154 1.23 -8.61 -9.93
C ALA A 154 1.59 -8.04 -8.53
N TYR A 155 2.37 -6.96 -8.48
CA TYR A 155 2.68 -6.27 -7.22
C TYR A 155 1.44 -5.60 -6.61
N SER A 156 0.52 -5.11 -7.44
CA SER A 156 -0.78 -4.57 -7.00
C SER A 156 -1.60 -5.65 -6.29
N ILE A 157 -1.67 -6.87 -6.84
CA ILE A 157 -2.33 -8.02 -6.21
C ILE A 157 -1.63 -8.38 -4.89
N ALA A 158 -0.29 -8.48 -4.88
CA ALA A 158 0.48 -8.76 -3.66
C ALA A 158 0.18 -7.75 -2.54
N SER A 159 0.10 -6.47 -2.89
CA SER A 159 -0.17 -5.38 -1.95
C SER A 159 -1.59 -5.39 -1.39
N ARG A 160 -2.57 -5.89 -2.14
CA ARG A 160 -3.97 -6.10 -1.68
C ARG A 160 -4.13 -7.33 -0.79
N ILE A 161 -3.29 -8.35 -0.98
CA ILE A 161 -3.29 -9.55 -0.14
C ILE A 161 -2.76 -9.21 1.26
N ASP A 162 -1.67 -8.46 1.34
CA ASP A 162 -1.08 -8.00 2.59
C ASP A 162 -0.54 -6.57 2.43
N ALA A 163 -1.31 -5.59 2.91
CA ALA A 163 -0.87 -4.19 2.85
C ALA A 163 0.40 -3.93 3.66
N SER A 164 0.76 -4.78 4.64
CA SER A 164 2.03 -4.66 5.36
C SER A 164 3.23 -5.19 4.58
N PHE A 165 3.01 -5.80 3.42
CA PHE A 165 4.06 -6.33 2.56
C PHE A 165 4.74 -5.23 1.75
N GLN A 166 5.70 -4.58 2.41
CA GLN A 166 6.38 -3.37 1.93
C GLN A 166 7.06 -3.52 0.56
N ASP A 167 7.64 -4.68 0.27
CA ASP A 167 8.33 -4.94 -1.00
C ASP A 167 7.39 -4.79 -2.20
N ALA A 168 6.13 -5.24 -2.08
CA ALA A 168 5.14 -5.06 -3.14
C ALA A 168 4.85 -3.58 -3.42
N TRP A 169 4.79 -2.76 -2.39
CA TRP A 169 4.54 -1.32 -2.54
C TRP A 169 5.72 -0.59 -3.15
N LEU A 170 6.95 -0.94 -2.75
CA LEU A 170 8.16 -0.35 -3.30
C LEU A 170 8.27 -0.65 -4.80
N GLU A 171 8.08 -1.90 -5.19
CA GLU A 171 8.18 -2.29 -6.61
C GLU A 171 7.01 -1.73 -7.43
N ARG A 172 5.79 -1.69 -6.89
CA ARG A 172 4.65 -1.02 -7.52
C ARG A 172 4.95 0.45 -7.79
N ALA A 173 5.49 1.17 -6.80
CA ALA A 173 5.82 2.58 -6.93
C ALA A 173 6.99 2.82 -7.90
N ARG A 174 7.99 1.93 -7.93
CA ARG A 174 9.06 1.96 -8.95
C ARG A 174 8.49 1.83 -10.36
N LEU A 175 7.65 0.83 -10.59
CA LEU A 175 7.05 0.55 -11.90
C LEU A 175 6.10 1.66 -12.36
N GLU A 176 5.35 2.30 -11.47
CA GLU A 176 4.55 3.48 -11.81
C GLU A 176 5.41 4.61 -12.37
N CYS A 177 6.62 4.80 -11.83
CA CYS A 177 7.58 5.75 -12.37
C CYS A 177 8.17 5.30 -13.71
N GLU A 178 8.51 4.02 -13.86
CA GLU A 178 9.08 3.47 -15.10
C GLU A 178 8.08 3.50 -16.26
N MET A 179 6.83 3.10 -16.05
CA MET A 179 5.80 3.07 -17.10
C MET A 179 5.40 4.47 -17.58
N ASN A 180 5.78 5.52 -16.85
CA ASN A 180 5.47 6.91 -17.21
C ASN A 180 6.65 7.62 -17.93
N VAL A 181 7.31 6.90 -18.85
CA VAL A 181 8.48 7.40 -19.60
C VAL A 181 8.18 8.70 -20.33
N ASP A 182 6.97 8.84 -20.87
CA ASP A 182 6.60 9.99 -21.69
C ASP A 182 6.30 11.25 -20.86
N GLN A 183 6.12 11.12 -19.54
CA GLN A 183 5.88 12.22 -18.58
C GLN A 183 4.65 13.12 -18.85
N ILE A 184 3.96 12.96 -19.99
CA ILE A 184 2.83 13.80 -20.43
C ILE A 184 1.61 13.63 -19.52
N GLY A 185 1.43 12.44 -18.94
CA GLY A 185 0.33 12.13 -18.04
C GLY A 185 0.58 12.55 -16.60
N TRP A 186 1.81 12.41 -16.09
CA TRP A 186 2.05 12.43 -14.65
C TRP A 186 2.12 13.82 -14.00
N PRO A 187 1.63 13.99 -12.76
CA PRO A 187 0.71 13.05 -12.11
C PRO A 187 -0.65 13.14 -12.80
N ILE A 188 -1.16 12.01 -13.31
CA ILE A 188 -2.59 11.94 -13.58
C ILE A 188 -3.18 11.82 -12.19
N TYR A 189 -3.59 12.96 -11.63
CA TYR A 189 -4.57 12.97 -10.55
C TYR A 189 -5.87 12.52 -11.19
N GLU A 190 -5.96 11.24 -11.53
CA GLU A 190 -7.25 10.65 -11.77
C GLU A 190 -7.76 10.31 -10.38
N PRO A 191 -8.87 10.91 -9.95
CA PRO A 191 -9.70 10.32 -8.91
C PRO A 191 -10.38 9.09 -9.54
N ILE A 192 -9.60 8.18 -10.15
CA ILE A 192 -9.95 6.78 -10.02
C ILE A 192 -9.98 6.64 -8.51
N MET A 193 -11.20 6.56 -7.99
CA MET A 193 -11.48 6.03 -6.69
C MET A 193 -10.61 4.80 -6.62
N ASP A 194 -9.46 4.96 -5.98
CA ASP A 194 -8.58 3.86 -5.68
C ASP A 194 -9.38 3.19 -4.58
N ASP A 195 -10.36 2.38 -5.01
CA ASP A 195 -11.06 1.38 -4.21
C ASP A 195 -10.03 0.39 -3.64
N ASP A 196 -8.73 0.58 -3.94
CA ASP A 196 -7.58 0.25 -3.12
C ASP A 196 -7.82 0.66 -1.65
N PRO A 197 -8.28 -0.32 -0.88
CA PRO A 197 -8.74 -0.15 0.49
C PRO A 197 -7.57 -0.18 1.48
N THR A 198 -6.33 -0.21 0.95
CA THR A 198 -5.09 -0.10 1.71
C THR A 198 -5.05 1.22 2.48
N PRO A 199 -4.66 1.20 3.77
CA PRO A 199 -4.47 2.41 4.55
C PRO A 199 -3.56 3.41 3.83
N GLN A 200 -4.10 4.62 3.66
CA GLN A 200 -3.46 5.75 2.99
C GLN A 200 -2.01 5.97 3.43
N LYS A 201 -1.72 5.76 4.73
CA LYS A 201 -0.38 5.88 5.30
C LYS A 201 0.65 4.96 4.64
N VAL A 202 0.33 3.69 4.41
CA VAL A 202 1.27 2.70 3.79
C VAL A 202 1.66 3.13 2.39
N ARG A 203 0.64 3.50 1.61
CA ARG A 203 0.82 3.98 0.24
C ARG A 203 1.77 5.17 0.24
N SER A 204 1.44 6.18 1.04
CA SER A 204 2.26 7.39 1.12
C SER A 204 3.69 7.17 1.60
N GLU A 205 3.92 6.22 2.50
CA GLU A 205 5.23 5.94 3.08
C GLU A 205 6.14 5.20 2.10
N SER A 206 5.60 4.28 1.30
CA SER A 206 6.40 3.52 0.32
C SER A 206 6.95 4.44 -0.78
N TRP A 207 6.12 5.38 -1.23
CA TRP A 207 6.54 6.43 -2.15
C TRP A 207 7.57 7.38 -1.52
N PHE A 208 7.44 7.68 -0.22
CA PHE A 208 8.41 8.51 0.47
C PHE A 208 9.76 7.83 0.60
N GLN A 209 9.80 6.55 0.95
CA GLN A 209 11.05 5.77 1.03
C GLN A 209 11.79 5.70 -0.30
N LEU A 210 11.09 5.54 -1.42
CA LEU A 210 11.72 5.63 -2.74
C LEU A 210 12.33 7.02 -2.97
N ALA A 211 11.65 8.07 -2.53
CA ALA A 211 12.19 9.42 -2.60
C ALA A 211 13.47 9.57 -1.73
N GLU A 212 13.52 8.95 -0.56
CA GLU A 212 14.69 9.02 0.33
C GLU A 212 15.93 8.34 -0.25
N VAL A 213 15.75 7.20 -0.91
CA VAL A 213 16.88 6.44 -1.51
C VAL A 213 17.28 6.96 -2.89
N GLU A 214 16.36 7.61 -3.60
CA GLU A 214 16.63 8.23 -4.91
C GLU A 214 17.48 9.49 -4.73
N SER A 215 18.79 9.34 -4.90
CA SER A 215 19.78 10.42 -4.75
C SER A 215 20.46 10.81 -6.04
N GLU A 216 20.29 10.04 -7.11
CA GLU A 216 20.99 10.24 -8.38
C GLU A 216 20.19 11.16 -9.31
N ASN A 217 18.86 11.05 -9.27
CA ASN A 217 17.99 11.84 -10.13
C ASN A 217 17.02 12.70 -9.31
N PRO A 218 17.29 14.02 -9.15
CA PRO A 218 16.43 14.89 -8.34
C PRO A 218 15.03 15.08 -8.94
N ILE A 219 14.85 14.83 -10.25
CA ILE A 219 13.52 14.85 -10.88
C ILE A 219 12.75 13.62 -10.40
N HIS A 220 13.34 12.42 -10.44
CA HIS A 220 12.73 11.19 -9.91
C HIS A 220 12.39 11.34 -8.43
N GLN A 221 13.31 11.89 -7.65
CA GLN A 221 13.12 12.19 -6.24
C GLN A 221 11.89 13.06 -6.01
N LEU A 222 11.73 14.14 -6.81
CA LEU A 222 10.54 14.98 -6.78
C LEU A 222 9.26 14.24 -7.19
N LYS A 223 9.33 13.31 -8.16
CA LYS A 223 8.17 12.49 -8.55
C LYS A 223 7.68 11.67 -7.37
N TYR A 224 8.60 10.95 -6.73
CA TYR A 224 8.31 10.08 -5.60
C TYR A 224 7.71 10.86 -4.42
N ALA A 225 8.34 11.98 -4.06
CA ALA A 225 7.87 12.86 -3.00
C ALA A 225 6.49 13.47 -3.32
N THR A 226 6.26 13.97 -4.52
CA THR A 226 4.95 14.55 -4.88
C THR A 226 3.85 13.49 -4.84
N ARG A 227 4.13 12.26 -5.24
CA ARG A 227 3.18 11.16 -5.18
C ARG A 227 2.91 10.71 -3.74
N ALA A 228 3.94 10.61 -2.90
CA ALA A 228 3.77 10.39 -1.46
C ALA A 228 2.87 11.46 -0.83
N MET A 229 3.03 12.74 -1.22
CA MET A 229 2.13 13.81 -0.81
C MET A 229 0.71 13.58 -1.34
N GLN A 230 0.50 13.26 -2.61
CA GLN A 230 -0.85 12.97 -3.12
C GLN A 230 -1.55 11.89 -2.31
N LEU A 231 -0.78 10.89 -1.89
CA LEU A 231 -1.24 9.78 -1.07
C LEU A 231 -1.32 10.11 0.42
N GLY A 232 -1.09 11.35 0.86
CA GLY A 232 -1.39 11.80 2.23
C GLY A 232 -0.19 12.06 3.15
N LYS A 233 1.06 11.86 2.69
CA LYS A 233 2.26 12.26 3.45
C LYS A 233 2.35 13.79 3.53
N ARG A 234 2.50 14.35 4.74
CA ARG A 234 2.39 15.80 5.02
C ARG A 234 3.41 16.31 6.05
N ASP A 235 4.39 15.50 6.44
CA ASP A 235 5.37 15.88 7.45
C ASP A 235 6.48 16.80 6.92
N ASN A 236 7.35 17.28 7.81
CA ASN A 236 8.45 18.17 7.43
C ASN A 236 9.53 17.47 6.60
N GLU A 237 9.67 16.15 6.74
CA GLU A 237 10.73 15.38 6.07
C GLU A 237 10.51 15.36 4.56
N ILE A 238 9.28 15.07 4.11
CA ILE A 238 8.95 15.12 2.69
C ILE A 238 9.15 16.50 2.07
N TRP A 239 8.94 17.57 2.85
CA TRP A 239 9.22 18.93 2.41
C TRP A 239 10.69 19.23 2.28
N GLN A 240 11.50 18.86 3.28
CA GLN A 240 12.95 19.03 3.19
C GLN A 240 13.50 18.33 1.95
N LEU A 241 13.00 17.12 1.68
CA LEU A 241 13.38 16.35 0.51
C LEU A 241 13.00 17.07 -0.79
N ILE A 242 11.75 17.55 -0.94
CA ILE A 242 11.32 18.33 -2.11
C ILE A 242 12.19 19.58 -2.32
N MET A 243 12.45 20.34 -1.27
CA MET A 243 13.23 21.58 -1.37
C MET A 243 14.70 21.31 -1.73
N ASN A 244 15.26 20.20 -1.23
CA ASN A 244 16.60 19.76 -1.59
C ASN A 244 16.66 19.33 -3.07
N SER A 245 15.68 18.57 -3.56
CA SER A 245 15.62 18.17 -4.96
C SER A 245 15.48 19.38 -5.90
N ILE A 246 14.64 20.37 -5.54
CA ILE A 246 14.51 21.64 -6.28
C ILE A 246 15.87 22.34 -6.34
N GLN A 247 16.59 22.45 -5.22
CA GLN A 247 17.90 23.10 -5.20
C GLN A 247 18.92 22.39 -6.11
N GLN A 248 18.91 21.05 -6.14
CA GLN A 248 19.81 20.27 -6.99
C GLN A 248 19.52 20.51 -8.48
N ILE A 249 18.24 20.61 -8.85
CA ILE A 249 17.80 20.94 -10.21
C ILE A 249 18.27 22.34 -10.61
N GLU A 250 18.08 23.34 -9.74
CA GLU A 250 18.52 24.72 -10.00
C GLU A 250 20.04 24.83 -10.15
N ASN A 251 20.80 24.05 -9.37
CA ASN A 251 22.26 24.03 -9.41
C ASN A 251 22.82 23.31 -10.64
N GLY A 252 21.96 22.81 -11.54
CA GLY A 252 22.38 22.17 -12.78
C GLY A 252 22.93 20.75 -12.59
N ALA A 253 22.58 20.07 -11.49
CA ALA A 253 22.92 18.66 -11.29
C ALA A 253 22.27 17.75 -12.36
N GLY A 254 21.29 18.25 -13.13
CA GLY A 254 20.78 17.61 -14.34
C GLY A 254 20.62 18.63 -15.48
N LYS A 255 21.11 18.30 -16.68
CA LYS A 255 20.67 18.99 -17.89
C LYS A 255 19.21 18.61 -18.14
N ILE A 256 18.30 19.55 -17.89
CA ILE A 256 16.86 19.32 -18.03
C ILE A 256 16.48 19.40 -19.51
N THR A 257 15.87 18.35 -20.03
CA THR A 257 15.27 18.31 -21.37
C THR A 257 13.99 19.14 -21.44
N SER A 258 13.53 19.49 -22.64
CA SER A 258 12.25 20.22 -22.81
C SER A 258 11.05 19.47 -22.24
N ASN A 259 11.06 18.13 -22.29
CA ASN A 259 10.01 17.30 -21.71
C ASN A 259 10.02 17.36 -20.18
N GLU A 260 11.22 17.27 -19.58
CA GLU A 260 11.37 17.37 -18.13
C GLU A 260 11.02 18.77 -17.61
N LYS A 261 11.29 19.84 -18.38
CA LYS A 261 10.82 21.19 -18.05
C LYS A 261 9.29 21.25 -17.96
N PHE A 262 8.60 20.77 -19.00
CA PHE A 262 7.12 20.72 -19.01
C PHE A 262 6.57 19.91 -17.82
N TYR A 263 7.20 18.77 -17.53
CA TYR A 263 6.85 17.92 -16.42
C TYR A 263 7.05 18.62 -15.06
N LEU A 264 8.22 19.22 -14.82
CA LEU A 264 8.54 19.95 -13.59
C LEU A 264 7.56 21.10 -13.37
N THR A 265 7.21 21.83 -14.42
CA THR A 265 6.20 22.90 -14.33
C THR A 265 4.85 22.36 -13.84
N ARG A 266 4.40 21.21 -14.34
CA ARG A 266 3.14 20.59 -13.90
C ARG A 266 3.22 20.05 -12.48
N LEU A 267 4.35 19.45 -12.12
CA LEU A 267 4.60 18.91 -10.78
C LEU A 267 4.60 20.02 -9.72
N LEU A 268 5.37 21.08 -9.96
CA LEU A 268 5.46 22.23 -9.06
C LEU A 268 4.12 22.96 -8.95
N LYS A 269 3.34 23.07 -10.04
CA LYS A 269 1.94 23.55 -9.99
C LYS A 269 1.05 22.66 -9.14
N THR A 270 1.26 21.35 -9.15
CA THR A 270 0.51 20.39 -8.33
C THR A 270 0.84 20.56 -6.84
N ILE A 271 2.13 20.61 -6.51
CA ILE A 271 2.61 20.89 -5.13
C ILE A 271 2.05 22.23 -4.64
N SER A 272 2.09 23.23 -5.51
CA SER A 272 1.53 24.56 -5.29
C SER A 272 0.01 24.50 -5.03
N GLY A 273 -0.76 23.82 -5.86
CA GLY A 273 -2.22 23.67 -5.67
C GLY A 273 -2.60 22.98 -4.36
N MET A 274 -1.80 22.02 -3.89
CA MET A 274 -2.04 21.31 -2.62
C MET A 274 -1.88 22.20 -1.39
N TRP A 275 -1.19 23.34 -1.52
CA TRP A 275 -0.74 24.15 -0.41
C TRP A 275 -1.47 25.49 -0.27
N LEU A 276 -2.47 25.77 -1.12
CA LEU A 276 -3.38 26.92 -1.00
C LEU A 276 -4.19 26.99 0.33
N PHE A 277 -3.95 26.07 1.26
CA PHE A 277 -4.68 25.94 2.53
C PHE A 277 -3.82 26.11 3.80
N ASN A 278 -2.51 26.38 3.70
CA ASN A 278 -1.66 26.58 4.89
C ASN A 278 -0.81 27.86 4.76
N VAL A 279 -0.95 28.79 5.71
CA VAL A 279 -0.40 30.17 5.60
C VAL A 279 1.03 30.29 6.15
N GLU A 280 1.54 29.26 6.84
CA GLU A 280 2.72 29.37 7.70
C GLU A 280 4.10 29.28 7.00
N ASP A 281 4.21 28.80 5.76
CA ASP A 281 5.48 28.70 5.01
C ASP A 281 5.51 29.49 3.68
N ARG A 282 5.20 30.79 3.72
CA ARG A 282 5.25 31.66 2.53
C ARG A 282 6.60 31.64 1.80
N GLU A 283 7.69 31.47 2.52
CA GLU A 283 9.05 31.39 1.96
C GLU A 283 9.25 30.16 1.07
N LYS A 284 8.68 29.00 1.43
CA LYS A 284 8.74 27.78 0.61
C LYS A 284 7.95 27.96 -0.69
N TRP A 285 6.82 28.64 -0.60
CA TRP A 285 5.99 28.98 -1.75
C TRP A 285 6.71 29.89 -2.75
N ASP A 286 7.28 30.99 -2.26
CA ASP A 286 7.96 31.97 -3.09
C ASP A 286 9.12 31.32 -3.86
N ARG A 287 9.82 30.36 -3.23
CA ARG A 287 10.87 29.56 -3.87
C ARG A 287 10.35 28.64 -4.98
N ILE A 288 9.23 27.94 -4.76
CA ILE A 288 8.60 27.12 -5.82
C ILE A 288 8.21 27.99 -7.03
N VAL A 289 7.64 29.18 -6.78
CA VAL A 289 7.25 30.13 -7.84
C VAL A 289 8.47 30.67 -8.59
N GLU A 290 9.56 30.96 -7.88
CA GLU A 290 10.82 31.39 -8.49
C GLU A 290 11.40 30.29 -9.39
N THR A 291 11.46 29.05 -8.92
CA THR A 291 11.91 27.90 -9.71
C THR A 291 11.04 27.69 -10.94
N LEU A 292 9.70 27.77 -10.82
CA LEU A 292 8.77 27.71 -11.94
C LEU A 292 9.11 28.76 -13.02
N THR A 293 9.39 29.99 -12.58
CA THR A 293 9.73 31.10 -13.48
C THR A 293 11.06 30.85 -14.21
N LYS A 294 12.05 30.25 -13.55
CA LYS A 294 13.34 29.87 -14.15
C LYS A 294 13.21 28.73 -15.16
N ILE A 295 12.29 27.79 -14.93
CA ILE A 295 12.09 26.63 -15.81
C ILE A 295 11.33 27.02 -17.08
N ASP A 296 10.29 27.86 -16.94
CA ASP A 296 9.44 28.33 -18.04
C ASP A 296 10.14 29.36 -18.96
N GLY A 297 11.20 30.03 -18.47
CA GLY A 297 12.09 30.91 -19.24
C GLY A 297 13.12 30.19 -20.11
#